data_AF-A0A7Y5DKR9-F1
#
_entry.id   AF-A0A7Y5DKR9-F1
#
_cell.length_a   1.000
_cell.length_b   1.000
_cell.length_c   1.000
_cell.angle_alpha   90.00
_cell.angle_beta   90.00
_cell.angle_gamma   90.00
#
_symmetry.space_group_name_H-M   'P 1'
#
loop_
_entity.id
_entity.type
_entity.pdbx_description
1 polymer ?
#
loop_
_entity_poly.entity_id
_entity_poly.type
_entity_poly.pdbx_seq_one_letter_code
_entity_poly.pdbx_strand_id
1 'polypeptide(L)'
;MTYDWVLFHKLVDVAQGKADARDLARLYTDPPRRYPAGSYRMIFTSNHDENSWNGTDRELYGRGADVMAVLAATLPGMPLIYSSQESGFDRRLKFFDKDQIDWGTYRRTPLYRQLMGLKKRHPALTNSHEPGNLELIDTGNPKVFAFHRIAKGDRVTVVANLSDAPARIVIPGTGPVSLPGWGWAIR
;
A
#
# COMPACT_ATOMS: atom_id res chain seq x y z
N MET A 1 -16.44 -9.28 -4.20
CA MET A 1 -15.26 -8.69 -3.50
C MET A 1 -14.79 -9.67 -2.44
N THR A 2 -13.48 -9.91 -2.32
CA THR A 2 -12.86 -10.71 -1.24
C THR A 2 -11.61 -9.98 -0.71
N TYR A 3 -10.96 -10.46 0.35
CA TYR A 3 -9.71 -9.90 0.92
C TYR A 3 -8.44 -10.34 0.19
N ASP A 4 -7.54 -9.39 -0.09
CA ASP A 4 -6.24 -9.67 -0.71
C ASP A 4 -5.14 -10.04 0.32
N TRP A 5 -5.26 -11.24 0.87
CA TRP A 5 -4.29 -11.80 1.81
C TRP A 5 -2.88 -11.97 1.20
N VAL A 6 -2.79 -12.21 -0.11
CA VAL A 6 -1.50 -12.40 -0.79
C VAL A 6 -0.72 -11.09 -0.78
N LEU A 7 -1.36 -9.98 -1.15
CA LEU A 7 -0.74 -8.66 -1.07
C LEU A 7 -0.42 -8.28 0.38
N PHE A 8 -1.35 -8.49 1.32
CA PHE A 8 -1.13 -8.21 2.73
C PHE A 8 0.14 -8.87 3.28
N HIS A 9 0.28 -10.19 3.14
CA HIS A 9 1.48 -10.89 3.62
C HIS A 9 2.75 -10.42 2.90
N LYS A 10 2.65 -10.09 1.60
CA LYS A 10 3.80 -9.56 0.87
C LYS A 10 4.24 -8.19 1.37
N LEU A 11 3.31 -7.29 1.74
CA LEU A 11 3.66 -6.00 2.35
C LEU A 11 4.37 -6.19 3.70
N VAL A 12 3.94 -7.16 4.51
CA VAL A 12 4.60 -7.52 5.77
C VAL A 12 6.02 -8.04 5.50
N ASP A 13 6.18 -8.99 4.58
CA ASP A 13 7.51 -9.53 4.21
C ASP A 13 8.47 -8.42 3.75
N VAL A 14 7.98 -7.49 2.92
CA VAL A 14 8.77 -6.36 2.43
C VAL A 14 9.22 -5.47 3.57
N ALA A 15 8.31 -5.10 4.48
CA ALA A 15 8.65 -4.26 5.62
C ALA A 15 9.66 -4.93 6.57
N GLN A 16 9.60 -6.26 6.68
CA GLN A 16 10.54 -7.07 7.47
C GLN A 16 11.84 -7.41 6.72
N GLY A 17 12.02 -6.91 5.49
CA GLY A 17 13.21 -7.16 4.67
C GLY A 17 13.32 -8.59 4.12
N LYS A 18 12.26 -9.39 4.20
CA LYS A 18 12.17 -10.77 3.69
C LYS A 18 11.77 -10.83 2.21
N ALA A 19 11.24 -9.73 1.67
CA ALA A 19 10.89 -9.57 0.27
C ALA A 19 11.26 -8.16 -0.22
N ASP A 20 11.18 -7.92 -1.53
CA ASP A 20 11.50 -6.63 -2.11
C ASP A 20 10.58 -6.22 -3.28
N ALA A 21 10.91 -5.12 -3.98
CA ALA A 21 10.09 -4.59 -5.08
C ALA A 21 9.82 -5.62 -6.19
N ARG A 22 10.74 -6.57 -6.41
CA ARG A 22 10.60 -7.61 -7.43
C ARG A 22 9.53 -8.62 -7.04
N ASP A 23 9.43 -8.94 -5.75
CA ASP A 23 8.40 -9.84 -5.25
C ASP A 23 7.01 -9.21 -5.29
N LEU A 24 6.91 -7.90 -5.05
CA LEU A 24 5.67 -7.14 -5.26
C LEU A 24 5.29 -7.11 -6.75
N ALA A 25 6.25 -6.85 -7.63
CA ALA A 25 6.03 -6.86 -9.08
C ALA A 25 5.48 -8.22 -9.57
N ARG A 26 6.01 -9.32 -9.03
CA ARG A 26 5.56 -10.69 -9.36
C ARG A 26 4.09 -10.94 -9.06
N LEU A 27 3.49 -10.29 -8.06
CA LEU A 27 2.06 -10.41 -7.79
C LEU A 27 1.18 -9.97 -8.97
N TYR A 28 1.71 -9.13 -9.87
CA TYR A 28 0.98 -8.59 -11.01
C TYR A 28 1.47 -9.14 -12.35
N THR A 29 2.73 -9.57 -12.45
CA THR A 29 3.26 -10.19 -13.68
C THR A 29 2.99 -11.69 -13.74
N ASP A 30 2.99 -12.38 -12.59
CA ASP A 30 2.69 -13.80 -12.46
C ASP A 30 1.78 -14.05 -11.24
N PRO A 31 0.51 -13.59 -11.31
CA PRO A 31 -0.40 -13.66 -10.17
C PRO A 31 -0.74 -15.14 -9.84
N PRO A 32 -0.72 -15.54 -8.56
CA PRO A 32 -1.06 -16.90 -8.15
C PRO A 32 -2.52 -17.25 -8.46
N ARG A 33 -3.38 -16.24 -8.62
CA ARG A 33 -4.76 -16.39 -9.05
C ARG A 33 -5.16 -15.22 -9.94
N ARG A 34 -5.71 -15.54 -11.12
CA ARG A 34 -6.32 -14.57 -12.02
C ARG A 34 -7.82 -14.44 -11.70
N TYR A 35 -8.31 -13.21 -11.70
CA TYR A 35 -9.72 -12.92 -11.52
C TYR A 35 -10.29 -12.32 -12.81
N PRO A 36 -11.60 -12.46 -13.08
CA PRO A 36 -12.23 -11.83 -14.23
C PRO A 36 -12.07 -10.30 -14.21
N ALA A 37 -12.07 -9.67 -15.39
CA ALA A 37 -12.09 -8.21 -15.51
C ALA A 37 -13.29 -7.62 -14.74
N GLY A 38 -13.11 -6.42 -14.17
CA GLY A 38 -14.12 -5.79 -13.32
C GLY A 38 -14.16 -6.32 -11.88
N SER A 39 -13.43 -7.39 -11.56
CA SER A 39 -13.28 -7.84 -10.17
C SER A 39 -12.41 -6.87 -9.36
N TYR A 40 -12.71 -6.76 -8.07
CA TYR A 40 -11.87 -6.01 -7.14
C TYR A 40 -11.74 -6.72 -5.82
N ARG A 41 -10.57 -6.54 -5.21
CA ARG A 41 -10.20 -7.11 -3.93
C ARG A 41 -10.07 -5.99 -2.91
N MET A 42 -10.32 -6.33 -1.66
CA MET A 42 -10.09 -5.43 -0.55
C MET A 42 -8.61 -5.52 -0.17
N ILE A 43 -7.91 -4.41 -0.33
CA ILE A 43 -6.49 -4.26 0.04
C ILE A 43 -6.43 -3.60 1.41
N PHE A 44 -5.56 -4.08 2.28
CA PHE A 44 -5.49 -3.63 3.66
C PHE A 44 -4.07 -3.81 4.20
N THR A 45 -3.73 -3.03 5.21
CA THR A 45 -2.51 -3.21 6.02
C THR A 45 -2.80 -3.74 7.42
N SER A 46 -4.06 -3.69 7.84
CA SER A 46 -4.53 -4.33 9.07
C SER A 46 -6.04 -4.56 8.98
N ASN A 47 -6.55 -5.42 9.83
CA ASN A 47 -7.96 -5.65 10.08
C ASN A 47 -8.12 -6.15 11.54
N HIS A 48 -9.33 -6.55 11.93
CA HIS A 48 -9.58 -7.00 13.30
C HIS A 48 -8.80 -8.27 13.67
N ASP A 49 -8.68 -9.24 12.76
CA ASP A 49 -7.90 -10.46 13.00
C ASP A 49 -6.40 -10.14 13.13
N GLU A 50 -5.86 -9.38 12.17
CA GLU A 50 -4.43 -9.07 12.11
C GLU A 50 -3.99 -8.21 13.29
N ASN A 51 -4.76 -7.18 13.65
CA ASN A 51 -4.46 -6.35 14.81
C ASN A 51 -4.48 -7.17 16.11
N SER A 52 -5.46 -8.05 16.28
CA SER A 52 -5.64 -8.80 17.54
C SER A 52 -4.62 -9.93 17.69
N TRP A 53 -4.35 -10.66 16.61
CA TRP A 53 -3.57 -11.90 16.66
C TRP A 53 -2.11 -11.73 16.24
N ASN A 54 -1.83 -10.90 15.24
CA ASN A 54 -0.51 -10.88 14.58
C ASN A 54 0.31 -9.63 14.90
N GLY A 55 -0.30 -8.45 14.94
CA GLY A 55 0.37 -7.23 15.37
C GLY A 55 -0.29 -5.91 14.96
N THR A 56 0.16 -4.85 15.61
CA THR A 56 -0.12 -3.47 15.18
C THR A 56 0.65 -3.14 13.91
N ASP A 57 0.28 -2.04 13.23
CA ASP A 57 1.05 -1.54 12.09
C ASP A 57 2.54 -1.36 12.42
N ARG A 58 2.88 -0.98 13.66
CA ARG A 58 4.27 -0.80 14.07
C ARG A 58 4.99 -2.14 14.22
N GLU A 59 4.34 -3.13 14.82
CA GLU A 59 4.91 -4.47 14.97
C GLU A 59 5.12 -5.14 13.61
N LEU A 60 4.17 -4.95 12.68
CA LEU A 60 4.21 -5.56 11.35
C LEU A 60 5.17 -4.83 10.40
N TYR A 61 5.17 -3.49 10.41
CA TYR A 61 5.84 -2.70 9.37
C TYR A 61 6.91 -1.72 9.88
N GLY A 62 7.02 -1.51 11.19
CA GLY A 62 7.94 -0.53 11.78
C GLY A 62 7.76 0.87 11.17
N ARG A 63 8.87 1.46 10.72
CA ARG A 63 8.88 2.78 10.05
C ARG A 63 8.25 2.76 8.66
N GLY A 64 8.06 1.58 8.07
CA GLY A 64 7.45 1.39 6.75
C GLY A 64 5.93 1.43 6.73
N ALA A 65 5.25 1.53 7.88
CA ALA A 65 3.78 1.44 7.96
C ALA A 65 3.05 2.40 7.01
N ASP A 66 3.50 3.66 6.92
CA ASP A 66 2.84 4.67 6.11
C ASP A 66 3.02 4.42 4.61
N VAL A 67 4.20 3.94 4.17
CA VAL A 67 4.40 3.57 2.76
C VAL A 67 3.62 2.30 2.38
N MET A 68 3.43 1.36 3.31
CA MET A 68 2.54 0.21 3.07
C MET A 68 1.08 0.66 2.92
N ALA A 69 0.63 1.66 3.69
CA ALA A 69 -0.71 2.24 3.52
C ALA A 69 -0.85 2.96 2.17
N VAL A 70 0.20 3.65 1.70
CA VAL A 70 0.24 4.28 0.37
C VAL A 70 0.10 3.23 -0.73
N LEU A 71 0.87 2.14 -0.65
CA LEU A 71 0.77 1.03 -1.61
C LEU A 71 -0.63 0.40 -1.58
N ALA A 72 -1.18 0.15 -0.38
CA ALA A 72 -2.51 -0.41 -0.22
C ALA A 72 -3.63 0.45 -0.84
N ALA A 73 -3.50 1.78 -0.76
CA ALA A 73 -4.46 2.71 -1.34
C ALA A 73 -4.31 2.92 -2.85
N THR A 74 -3.11 2.71 -3.39
CA THR A 74 -2.76 3.08 -4.77
C THR A 74 -2.59 1.89 -5.71
N LEU A 75 -2.49 0.66 -5.20
CA LEU A 75 -2.55 -0.56 -6.02
C LEU A 75 -4.00 -0.93 -6.42
N PRO A 76 -4.20 -1.79 -7.44
CA PRO A 76 -5.53 -2.15 -7.93
C PRO A 76 -6.39 -2.84 -6.86
N GLY A 77 -7.43 -2.16 -6.38
CA GLY A 77 -8.30 -2.69 -5.35
C GLY A 77 -8.98 -1.60 -4.53
N MET A 78 -9.82 -2.03 -3.59
CA MET A 78 -10.52 -1.17 -2.65
C MET A 78 -9.76 -1.16 -1.31
N PRO A 79 -9.23 -0.02 -0.86
CA PRO A 79 -8.53 0.05 0.41
C PRO A 79 -9.50 -0.06 1.58
N LEU A 80 -9.11 -0.85 2.58
CA LEU A 80 -9.70 -0.87 3.91
C LEU A 80 -8.78 -0.08 4.86
N ILE A 81 -9.38 0.79 5.64
CA ILE A 81 -8.75 1.41 6.80
C ILE A 81 -9.43 0.79 8.02
N TYR A 82 -8.67 0.04 8.81
CA TYR A 82 -9.19 -0.51 10.05
C TYR A 82 -9.25 0.58 11.11
N SER A 83 -10.35 0.62 11.87
CA SER A 83 -10.54 1.55 12.97
C SER A 83 -9.32 1.53 13.89
N SER A 84 -8.81 2.71 14.26
CA SER A 84 -7.59 2.97 15.04
C SER A 84 -6.32 3.22 14.21
N GLN A 85 -6.28 2.83 12.94
CA GLN A 85 -5.10 3.11 12.11
C GLN A 85 -4.92 4.61 11.87
N GLU A 86 -6.01 5.36 11.73
CA GLU A 86 -6.02 6.81 11.53
C GLU A 86 -5.59 7.59 12.78
N SER A 87 -5.85 7.06 13.98
CA SER A 87 -5.31 7.59 15.23
C SER A 87 -3.84 7.25 15.44
N GLY A 88 -3.31 6.30 14.68
CA GLY A 88 -1.99 5.73 14.92
C GLY A 88 -1.97 4.92 16.22
N PHE A 89 -3.09 4.32 16.59
CA PHE A 89 -3.17 3.44 17.74
C PHE A 89 -2.18 2.29 17.59
N ASP A 90 -1.36 2.09 18.62
CA ASP A 90 -0.23 1.15 18.61
C ASP A 90 -0.40 0.09 19.70
N ARG A 91 -1.62 -0.42 19.82
CA ARG A 91 -1.95 -1.53 20.70
C ARG A 91 -2.86 -2.52 19.96
N ARG A 92 -2.69 -3.80 20.28
CA ARG A 92 -3.58 -4.87 19.81
C ARG A 92 -4.89 -4.80 20.61
N LEU A 93 -6.02 -4.83 19.93
CA LEU A 93 -7.32 -4.90 20.57
C LEU A 93 -7.62 -6.34 20.99
N LYS A 94 -8.18 -6.50 22.19
CA LYS A 94 -8.64 -7.82 22.64
C LYS A 94 -9.93 -8.19 21.92
N PHE A 95 -9.98 -9.42 21.41
CA PHE A 95 -11.10 -9.90 20.61
C PHE A 95 -12.35 -10.25 21.44
N PHE A 96 -12.13 -10.84 22.63
CA PHE A 96 -13.21 -11.39 23.47
C PHE A 96 -13.54 -10.55 24.70
N ASP A 97 -12.79 -9.48 24.93
CA ASP A 97 -13.00 -8.55 26.03
C ASP A 97 -13.51 -7.21 25.49
N LYS A 98 -14.22 -6.46 26.33
CA LYS A 98 -14.49 -5.05 26.03
C LYS A 98 -13.17 -4.29 26.03
N ASP A 99 -12.70 -3.93 24.85
CA ASP A 99 -11.48 -3.16 24.65
C ASP A 99 -11.75 -1.96 23.75
N GLN A 100 -11.51 -0.75 24.27
CA GLN A 100 -11.84 0.48 23.57
C GLN A 100 -10.61 1.06 22.88
N ILE A 101 -10.83 1.59 21.67
CA ILE A 101 -9.83 2.39 20.97
C ILE A 101 -9.71 3.73 21.69
N ASP A 102 -8.49 4.05 22.13
CA ASP A 102 -8.14 5.40 22.55
C ASP A 102 -7.75 6.19 21.30
N TRP A 103 -8.61 7.14 20.91
CA TRP A 103 -8.53 7.81 19.62
C TRP A 103 -7.44 8.88 19.53
N GLY A 104 -6.82 9.27 20.65
CA GLY A 104 -5.63 10.10 20.68
C GLY A 104 -5.68 11.33 19.76
N THR A 105 -4.63 11.50 18.94
CA THR A 105 -4.40 12.74 18.16
C THR A 105 -4.73 12.62 16.68
N TYR A 106 -5.31 11.51 16.20
CA TYR A 106 -5.62 11.35 14.76
C TYR A 106 -4.42 11.56 13.84
N ARG A 107 -3.22 11.14 14.29
CA ARG A 107 -1.94 11.53 13.66
C ARG A 107 -1.80 11.09 12.21
N ARG A 108 -2.49 10.02 11.80
CA ARG A 108 -2.49 9.50 10.42
C ARG A 108 -3.72 9.91 9.62
N THR A 109 -4.71 10.57 10.21
CA THR A 109 -5.88 11.08 9.48
C THR A 109 -5.50 11.97 8.30
N PRO A 110 -4.50 12.88 8.37
CA PRO A 110 -4.06 13.64 7.20
C PRO A 110 -3.61 12.75 6.04
N LEU A 111 -2.84 11.70 6.31
CA LEU A 111 -2.37 10.71 5.32
C LEU A 111 -3.57 10.01 4.67
N TYR A 112 -4.44 9.39 5.47
CA TYR A 112 -5.59 8.65 4.92
C TYR A 112 -6.56 9.55 4.16
N ARG A 113 -6.79 10.77 4.64
CA ARG A 113 -7.61 11.77 3.93
C ARG A 113 -6.99 12.12 2.58
N GLN A 114 -5.67 12.29 2.50
CA GLN A 114 -4.97 12.53 1.24
C GLN A 114 -5.11 11.34 0.29
N LEU A 115 -4.92 10.10 0.78
CA LEU A 115 -5.01 8.88 -0.02
C LEU A 115 -6.43 8.65 -0.57
N MET A 116 -7.46 8.79 0.27
CA MET A 116 -8.86 8.65 -0.19
C MET A 116 -9.26 9.79 -1.12
N GLY A 117 -8.78 11.00 -0.87
CA GLY A 117 -8.96 12.13 -1.77
C GLY A 117 -8.32 11.90 -3.14
N LEU A 118 -7.10 11.36 -3.18
CA LEU A 118 -6.41 10.99 -4.42
C LEU A 118 -7.22 9.95 -5.19
N LYS A 119 -7.65 8.87 -4.52
CA LYS A 119 -8.44 7.80 -5.13
C LYS A 119 -9.78 8.28 -5.71
N LYS A 120 -10.43 9.24 -5.05
CA LYS A 120 -11.68 9.86 -5.54
C LYS A 120 -11.46 10.78 -6.74
N ARG A 121 -10.33 11.49 -6.78
CA ARG A 121 -10.03 12.48 -7.83
C ARG A 121 -9.50 11.85 -9.12
N HIS A 122 -8.78 10.74 -9.03
CA HIS A 122 -8.09 10.12 -10.16
C HIS A 122 -8.79 8.85 -10.61
N PRO A 123 -9.49 8.86 -11.77
CA PRO A 123 -10.07 7.66 -12.38
C PRO A 123 -9.06 6.52 -12.54
N ALA A 124 -7.77 6.84 -12.72
CA ALA A 124 -6.70 5.85 -12.81
C ALA A 124 -6.61 4.93 -11.59
N LEU A 125 -6.98 5.43 -10.40
CA LEU A 125 -6.96 4.68 -9.14
C LEU A 125 -8.25 3.89 -8.87
N THR A 126 -8.94 3.47 -9.93
CA THR A 126 -10.13 2.59 -9.85
C THR A 126 -9.91 1.35 -8.97
N ASN A 127 -11.00 0.82 -8.42
CA ASN A 127 -10.96 -0.39 -7.59
C ASN A 127 -10.81 -1.65 -8.45
N SER A 128 -11.42 -1.64 -9.63
CA SER A 128 -11.49 -2.80 -10.51
C SER A 128 -10.12 -3.14 -11.11
N HIS A 129 -9.85 -4.44 -11.21
CA HIS A 129 -8.76 -4.97 -12.00
C HIS A 129 -9.16 -4.90 -13.47
N GLU A 130 -8.68 -3.87 -14.15
CA GLU A 130 -8.87 -3.67 -15.58
C GLU A 130 -7.54 -3.93 -16.31
N PRO A 131 -7.54 -4.66 -17.43
CA PRO A 131 -6.35 -4.81 -18.27
C PRO A 131 -5.76 -3.45 -18.65
N GLY A 132 -4.43 -3.31 -18.53
CA GLY A 132 -3.74 -2.05 -18.82
C GLY A 132 -3.89 -0.94 -17.78
N ASN A 133 -4.61 -1.18 -16.67
CA ASN A 133 -4.74 -0.17 -15.61
C ASN A 133 -3.51 -0.05 -14.70
N LEU A 134 -2.64 -1.05 -14.68
CA LEU A 134 -1.38 -1.04 -13.94
C LEU A 134 -0.23 -1.31 -14.91
N GLU A 135 0.77 -0.45 -14.91
CA GLU A 135 2.02 -0.62 -15.64
C GLU A 135 3.18 -0.51 -14.64
N LEU A 136 3.97 -1.57 -14.50
CA LEU A 136 5.12 -1.57 -13.60
C LEU A 136 6.31 -0.87 -14.24
N ILE A 137 7.10 -0.16 -13.44
CA ILE A 137 8.30 0.55 -13.88
C ILE A 137 9.51 -0.20 -13.31
N ASP A 138 10.40 -0.67 -14.18
CA ASP A 138 11.69 -1.17 -13.75
C ASP A 138 12.59 0.00 -13.33
N THR A 139 12.92 0.05 -12.05
CA THR A 139 13.76 1.10 -11.46
C THR A 139 15.25 0.72 -11.45
N GLY A 140 15.58 -0.54 -11.76
CA GLY A 140 16.91 -1.12 -11.55
C GLY A 140 17.32 -1.23 -10.08
N ASN A 141 16.45 -0.85 -9.13
CA ASN A 141 16.72 -0.88 -7.70
C ASN A 141 15.66 -1.75 -6.99
N PRO A 142 16.04 -2.92 -6.43
CA PRO A 142 15.07 -3.81 -5.79
C PRO A 142 14.43 -3.21 -4.53
N LYS A 143 14.98 -2.12 -3.98
CA LYS A 143 14.39 -1.39 -2.85
C LYS A 143 13.42 -0.30 -3.26
N VAL A 144 13.21 -0.06 -4.56
CA VAL A 144 12.25 0.94 -5.03
C VAL A 144 11.21 0.29 -5.92
N PHE A 145 9.96 0.31 -5.46
CA PHE A 145 8.81 -0.17 -6.24
C PHE A 145 8.11 1.02 -6.89
N ALA A 146 7.90 0.95 -8.20
CA ALA A 146 7.31 2.03 -8.96
C ALA A 146 6.36 1.51 -10.03
N PHE A 147 5.28 2.25 -10.26
CA PHE A 147 4.25 1.87 -11.23
C PHE A 147 3.42 3.08 -11.66
N HIS A 148 2.76 2.93 -12.81
CA HIS A 148 1.67 3.79 -13.24
C HIS A 148 0.34 3.10 -13.00
N ARG A 149 -0.63 3.89 -12.55
CA ARG A 149 -2.06 3.59 -12.68
C ARG A 149 -2.61 4.40 -13.84
N ILE A 150 -3.38 3.80 -14.73
CA ILE A 150 -3.83 4.41 -15.99
C ILE A 150 -5.31 4.11 -16.21
N ALA A 151 -6.15 5.13 -16.40
CA ALA A 151 -7.51 4.93 -16.89
C ALA A 151 -8.09 6.22 -17.50
N LYS A 152 -8.82 6.11 -18.61
CA LYS A 152 -9.62 7.21 -19.17
C LYS A 152 -8.84 8.52 -19.39
N GLY A 153 -7.59 8.43 -19.86
CA GLY A 153 -6.71 9.58 -20.08
C GLY A 153 -6.07 10.16 -18.81
N ASP A 154 -6.39 9.63 -17.63
CA ASP A 154 -5.73 9.94 -16.36
C ASP A 154 -4.59 8.94 -16.09
N ARG A 155 -3.49 9.44 -15.54
CA ARG A 155 -2.30 8.65 -15.18
C ARG A 155 -1.77 9.13 -13.85
N VAL A 156 -1.55 8.21 -12.93
CA VAL A 156 -0.91 8.46 -11.63
C VAL A 156 0.35 7.62 -11.54
N THR A 157 1.48 8.25 -11.24
CA THR A 157 2.76 7.58 -11.01
C THR A 157 3.03 7.48 -9.53
N VAL A 158 3.29 6.27 -9.05
CA VAL A 158 3.64 6.00 -7.64
C VAL A 158 5.05 5.45 -7.60
N VAL A 159 5.87 5.99 -6.70
CA VAL A 159 7.23 5.53 -6.43
C VAL A 159 7.38 5.39 -4.93
N ALA A 160 7.74 4.20 -4.45
CA ALA A 160 7.86 3.86 -3.04
C ALA A 160 9.24 3.29 -2.74
N ASN A 161 9.93 3.86 -1.75
CA ASN A 161 11.14 3.31 -1.17
C ASN A 161 10.77 2.30 -0.09
N LEU A 162 11.30 1.09 -0.20
CA LEU A 162 11.00 -0.07 0.64
C LEU A 162 12.20 -0.42 1.53
N SER A 163 12.95 0.58 1.98
CA SER A 163 14.10 0.42 2.86
C SER A 163 14.32 1.64 3.75
N ASP A 164 15.08 1.49 4.83
CA ASP A 164 15.49 2.57 5.72
C ASP A 164 16.49 3.56 5.11
N ALA A 165 17.18 3.18 4.03
CA ALA A 165 18.17 4.01 3.37
C ALA A 165 17.50 4.94 2.35
N PRO A 166 17.98 6.19 2.18
CA PRO A 166 17.52 7.04 1.10
C PRO A 166 17.85 6.43 -0.25
N ALA A 167 16.98 6.66 -1.24
CA ALA A 167 17.15 6.16 -2.60
C ALA A 167 17.04 7.29 -3.61
N ARG A 168 17.90 7.28 -4.63
CA ARG A 168 17.80 8.16 -5.79
C ARG A 168 17.72 7.30 -7.05
N ILE A 169 16.68 7.52 -7.84
CA ILE A 169 16.42 6.77 -9.07
C ILE A 169 15.99 7.74 -10.17
N VAL A 170 15.96 7.25 -11.41
CA VAL A 170 15.43 7.99 -12.56
C VAL A 170 14.20 7.24 -13.07
N ILE A 171 13.05 7.90 -13.10
CA ILE A 171 11.83 7.33 -13.66
C ILE A 171 11.73 7.74 -15.14
N PRO A 172 11.60 6.79 -16.07
CA PRO A 172 11.36 7.08 -17.48
C PRO A 172 10.20 8.07 -17.67
N GLY A 173 10.42 9.13 -18.46
CA GLY A 173 9.41 10.16 -18.74
C GLY A 173 9.09 11.12 -17.58
N THR A 174 9.62 10.90 -16.37
CA THR A 174 9.40 11.80 -15.22
C THR A 174 10.70 12.46 -14.74
N GLY A 175 11.85 11.82 -14.94
CA GLY A 175 13.16 12.31 -14.51
C GLY A 175 13.56 11.83 -13.11
N PRO A 176 14.54 12.50 -12.46
CA PRO A 176 15.09 12.04 -11.19
C PRO A 176 14.08 12.15 -10.03
N VAL A 177 14.11 11.17 -9.13
CA VAL A 177 13.35 11.15 -7.88
C VAL A 177 14.30 10.77 -6.75
N SER A 178 14.30 11.56 -5.69
CA SER A 178 15.00 11.28 -4.44
C SER A 178 13.97 11.03 -3.34
N LEU A 179 14.07 9.89 -2.67
CA LEU A 179 13.17 9.50 -1.59
C LEU A 179 13.98 9.29 -0.30
N PRO A 180 13.52 9.77 0.86
CA PRO A 180 14.07 9.33 2.14
C PRO A 180 13.79 7.84 2.36
N GLY A 181 14.39 7.25 3.40
CA GLY A 181 14.04 5.90 3.84
C GLY A 181 12.54 5.78 4.11
N TRP A 182 11.91 4.72 3.60
CA TRP A 182 10.46 4.49 3.60
C TRP A 182 9.62 5.62 2.99
N GLY A 183 10.23 6.52 2.22
CA GLY A 183 9.55 7.63 1.56
C GLY A 183 8.83 7.20 0.28
N TRP A 184 7.92 8.05 -0.19
CA TRP A 184 7.22 7.85 -1.46
C TRP A 184 7.00 9.17 -2.21
N ALA A 185 6.72 9.06 -3.50
CA ALA A 185 6.26 10.15 -4.34
C ALA A 185 5.04 9.69 -5.15
N ILE A 186 4.05 10.56 -5.26
CA ILE A 186 2.87 10.37 -6.11
C ILE A 186 2.77 11.59 -7.02
N ARG A 187 2.70 11.37 -8.33
CA ARG A 187 2.64 12.40 -9.37
C ARG A 187 1.53 12.12 -10.36
#